data_AF-A0A0J9VAS4-F1
#
_entry.id   AF-A0A0J9VAS4-F1
#
_cell.length_a   1.000
_cell.length_b   1.000
_cell.length_c   1.000
_cell.angle_alpha   90.00
_cell.angle_beta   90.00
_cell.angle_gamma   90.00
#
_symmetry.space_group_name_H-M   'P 1'
#
loop_
_entity.id
_entity.type
_entity.pdbx_description
1 polymer ?
#
loop_
_entity_poly.entity_id
_entity_poly.type
_entity_poly.pdbx_seq_one_letter_code
_entity_poly.pdbx_strand_id
1 'polypeptide(L)'
;MDNDWRERKELYEYYVDYDPIIKTVKNYSYTCKEFYQYVEKKKYIYNHFKKLCPPNNTNRCPEFYAQCEQYDPEKVLPHFSCHREMLDEKAAAAAKASQKGDTYPRSEADSEENDGPKKPFDAPILSGKSQTVENLGNVLLGVVATTMTSGALYRVNTNSLIQIN
;
A
#
# COMPACT_ATOMS: atom_id res chain seq x y z
N MET A 1 -8.13 25.25 -6.19
CA MET A 1 -8.69 23.90 -5.96
C MET A 1 -7.81 22.90 -6.69
N ASP A 2 -6.53 22.79 -6.30
CA ASP A 2 -5.53 21.97 -7.01
C ASP A 2 -4.79 20.99 -6.10
N ASN A 3 -5.18 20.88 -4.82
CA ASN A 3 -4.38 20.11 -3.86
C ASN A 3 -4.65 18.61 -3.85
N ASP A 4 -5.65 18.11 -4.58
CA ASP A 4 -6.06 16.69 -4.59
C ASP A 4 -5.89 16.02 -5.96
N TRP A 5 -5.12 16.62 -6.88
CA TRP A 5 -4.97 16.09 -8.24
C TRP A 5 -4.34 14.69 -8.27
N ARG A 6 -3.44 14.39 -7.32
CA ARG A 6 -2.78 13.07 -7.21
C ARG A 6 -3.79 12.02 -6.79
N GLU A 7 -4.61 12.35 -5.81
CA GLU A 7 -5.68 11.53 -5.27
C GLU A 7 -6.75 11.26 -6.34
N ARG A 8 -7.15 12.28 -7.11
CA ARG A 8 -8.09 12.11 -8.23
C ARG A 8 -7.52 11.23 -9.32
N LYS A 9 -6.24 11.42 -9.65
CA LYS A 9 -5.54 10.57 -10.63
C LYS A 9 -5.52 9.13 -10.16
N GLU A 10 -5.18 8.89 -8.90
CA GLU A 10 -5.14 7.54 -8.33
C GLU A 10 -6.52 6.85 -8.36
N LEU A 11 -7.59 7.58 -8.05
CA LEU A 11 -8.96 7.06 -8.13
C LEU A 11 -9.37 6.75 -9.58
N TYR A 12 -9.01 7.63 -10.52
CA TYR A 12 -9.30 7.41 -11.93
C TYR A 12 -8.55 6.19 -12.49
N GLU A 13 -7.27 6.05 -12.17
CA GLU A 13 -6.47 4.86 -12.52
C GLU A 13 -7.12 3.59 -11.96
N TYR A 14 -7.60 3.62 -10.71
CA TYR A 14 -8.34 2.51 -10.13
C TYR A 14 -9.56 2.09 -10.95
N TYR A 15 -10.38 3.05 -11.40
CA TYR A 15 -11.55 2.75 -12.22
C TYR A 15 -11.19 2.16 -13.58
N VAL A 16 -10.14 2.68 -14.23
CA VAL A 16 -9.68 2.21 -15.55
C VAL A 16 -9.06 0.82 -15.45
N ASP A 17 -8.29 0.56 -14.39
CA ASP A 17 -7.56 -0.69 -14.19
C ASP A 17 -8.46 -1.85 -13.75
N TYR A 18 -9.59 -1.56 -13.10
CA TYR A 18 -10.41 -2.59 -12.45
C TYR A 18 -10.89 -3.68 -13.41
N ASP A 19 -11.57 -3.30 -14.49
CA ASP A 19 -12.19 -4.23 -15.46
C ASP A 19 -11.19 -5.14 -16.21
N PRO A 20 -10.05 -4.64 -16.73
CA PRO A 20 -9.07 -5.52 -17.35
C PRO A 20 -8.41 -6.47 -16.33
N ILE A 21 -8.15 -6.00 -15.10
CA ILE A 21 -7.51 -6.86 -14.09
C ILE A 21 -8.49 -7.93 -13.58
N ILE A 22 -9.75 -7.60 -13.30
CA ILE A 22 -10.71 -8.62 -12.81
C ILE A 22 -10.97 -9.72 -13.86
N LYS A 23 -10.95 -9.37 -15.16
CA LYS A 23 -11.00 -10.37 -16.24
C LYS A 23 -9.77 -11.28 -16.23
N THR A 24 -8.60 -10.72 -15.95
CA THR A 24 -7.36 -11.48 -15.81
C THR A 24 -7.42 -12.41 -14.60
N VAL A 25 -7.88 -11.92 -13.43
CA VAL A 25 -8.04 -12.71 -12.21
C VAL A 25 -9.00 -13.89 -12.41
N LYS A 26 -10.08 -13.70 -13.18
CA LYS A 26 -11.00 -14.79 -13.53
C LYS A 26 -10.33 -15.92 -14.32
N ASN A 27 -9.36 -15.60 -15.17
CA ASN A 27 -8.60 -16.58 -15.96
C ASN A 27 -7.41 -17.16 -15.18
N TYR A 28 -6.84 -16.38 -14.27
CA TYR A 28 -5.61 -16.68 -13.53
C TYR A 28 -5.85 -16.52 -12.03
N SER A 29 -6.49 -17.50 -11.42
CA SER A 29 -6.93 -17.45 -10.01
C SER A 29 -5.80 -17.18 -9.00
N TYR A 30 -4.56 -17.56 -9.32
CA TYR A 30 -3.39 -17.30 -8.48
C TYR A 30 -3.10 -15.79 -8.28
N THR A 31 -3.57 -14.93 -9.19
CA THR A 31 -3.44 -13.46 -9.08
C THR A 31 -4.50 -12.83 -8.18
N CYS A 32 -5.49 -13.60 -7.69
CA CYS A 32 -6.61 -13.07 -6.93
C CYS A 32 -6.17 -12.32 -5.67
N LYS A 33 -5.19 -12.87 -4.91
CA LYS A 33 -4.72 -12.25 -3.67
C LYS A 33 -4.08 -10.88 -3.93
N GLU A 34 -3.26 -10.77 -4.98
CA GLU A 34 -2.61 -9.52 -5.37
C GLU A 34 -3.65 -8.46 -5.73
N PHE A 35 -4.65 -8.84 -6.53
CA PHE A 35 -5.72 -7.93 -6.90
C PHE A 35 -6.64 -7.56 -5.72
N TYR A 36 -6.93 -8.52 -4.83
CA TYR A 36 -7.66 -8.26 -3.59
C TYR A 36 -6.97 -7.17 -2.76
N GLN A 37 -5.65 -7.30 -2.57
CA GLN A 37 -4.86 -6.31 -1.83
C GLN A 37 -4.83 -4.95 -2.54
N TYR A 38 -4.72 -4.94 -3.88
CA TYR A 38 -4.81 -3.72 -4.67
C TYR A 38 -6.14 -2.99 -4.43
N VAL A 39 -7.26 -3.69 -4.59
CA VAL A 39 -8.61 -3.12 -4.38
C VAL A 39 -8.79 -2.64 -2.94
N GLU A 40 -8.33 -3.41 -1.97
CA GLU A 40 -8.43 -3.03 -0.56
C GLU A 40 -7.67 -1.74 -0.24
N LYS A 41 -6.46 -1.56 -0.78
CA LYS A 41 -5.69 -0.31 -0.62
C LYS A 41 -6.45 0.90 -1.20
N LYS A 42 -7.29 0.70 -2.21
CA LYS A 42 -8.11 1.77 -2.80
C LYS A 42 -9.35 2.16 -1.98
N LYS A 43 -9.68 1.46 -0.88
CA LYS A 43 -10.78 1.84 0.03
C LYS A 43 -10.67 3.29 0.52
N TYR A 44 -9.47 3.69 0.96
CA TYR A 44 -9.24 5.02 1.51
C TYR A 44 -9.54 6.11 0.47
N ILE A 45 -8.96 5.99 -0.73
CA ILE A 45 -9.12 6.99 -1.79
C ILE A 45 -10.55 7.06 -2.29
N TYR A 46 -11.20 5.90 -2.45
CA TYR A 46 -12.61 5.84 -2.84
C TYR A 46 -13.49 6.54 -1.80
N ASN A 47 -13.32 6.21 -0.51
CA ASN A 47 -14.10 6.82 0.58
C ASN A 47 -13.84 8.32 0.76
N HIS A 48 -12.63 8.79 0.46
CA HIS A 48 -12.31 10.22 0.44
C HIS A 48 -13.18 10.97 -0.58
N PHE A 49 -13.21 10.50 -1.83
CA PHE A 49 -13.99 11.15 -2.89
C PHE A 49 -15.49 10.88 -2.80
N LYS A 50 -15.93 9.72 -2.33
CA LYS A 50 -17.35 9.42 -2.10
C LYS A 50 -18.01 10.46 -1.18
N LYS A 51 -17.27 10.97 -0.19
CA LYS A 51 -17.73 12.04 0.72
C LYS A 51 -17.73 13.41 0.06
N LEU A 52 -16.76 13.70 -0.81
CA LEU A 52 -16.61 14.98 -1.51
C LEU A 52 -17.56 15.11 -2.72
N CYS A 53 -17.92 13.97 -3.30
CA CYS A 53 -18.71 13.82 -4.51
C CYS A 53 -19.96 12.97 -4.27
N PRO A 54 -20.92 13.46 -3.48
CA PRO A 54 -22.20 12.79 -3.36
C PRO A 54 -22.95 12.82 -4.70
N PRO A 55 -23.79 11.82 -4.99
CA PRO A 55 -24.40 11.60 -6.31
C PRO A 55 -25.27 12.77 -6.82
N ASN A 56 -25.68 13.69 -5.95
CA ASN A 56 -26.50 14.86 -6.31
C ASN A 56 -25.69 16.16 -6.51
N ASN A 57 -24.35 16.08 -6.59
CA ASN A 57 -23.49 17.26 -6.73
C ASN A 57 -22.71 17.27 -8.06
N THR A 58 -23.44 17.35 -9.16
CA THR A 58 -22.91 17.42 -10.54
C THR A 58 -22.09 18.68 -10.82
N ASN A 59 -22.31 19.76 -10.05
CA ASN A 59 -21.56 21.01 -10.20
C ASN A 59 -20.10 20.90 -9.74
N ARG A 60 -19.80 19.95 -8.84
CA ARG A 60 -18.46 19.78 -8.26
C ARG A 60 -17.75 18.54 -8.77
N CYS A 61 -18.51 17.52 -9.17
CA CYS A 61 -17.98 16.20 -9.47
C CYS A 61 -18.39 15.75 -10.87
N PRO A 62 -17.47 15.16 -11.64
CA PRO A 62 -17.80 14.66 -12.97
C PRO A 62 -18.95 13.64 -12.93
N GLU A 63 -19.86 13.70 -13.90
CA GLU A 63 -21.02 12.80 -13.97
C GLU A 63 -20.63 11.32 -13.98
N PHE A 64 -19.48 10.98 -14.57
CA PHE A 64 -19.02 9.60 -14.64
C PHE A 64 -18.71 8.98 -13.26
N TYR A 65 -18.49 9.77 -12.21
CA TYR A 65 -18.24 9.23 -10.87
C TYR A 65 -19.43 8.40 -10.36
N ALA A 66 -20.66 8.79 -10.69
CA ALA A 66 -21.85 8.01 -10.36
C ALA A 66 -21.86 6.64 -11.05
N GLN A 67 -21.31 6.54 -12.26
CA GLN A 67 -21.18 5.28 -13.00
C GLN A 67 -20.13 4.35 -12.36
N CYS A 68 -19.18 4.90 -11.60
CA CYS A 68 -18.13 4.15 -10.92
C CYS A 68 -18.55 3.59 -9.54
N GLU A 69 -19.82 3.76 -9.13
CA GLU A 69 -20.35 3.19 -7.88
C GLU A 69 -20.28 1.67 -7.80
N GLN A 70 -20.23 1.00 -8.95
CA GLN A 70 -20.06 -0.45 -9.06
C GLN A 70 -18.67 -0.92 -8.66
N TYR A 71 -17.67 -0.03 -8.66
CA TYR A 71 -16.29 -0.33 -8.27
C TYR A 71 -16.02 0.02 -6.80
N ASP A 72 -17.05 0.21 -5.98
CA ASP A 72 -16.87 0.42 -4.53
C ASP A 72 -16.09 -0.77 -3.94
N PRO A 73 -14.87 -0.56 -3.38
CA PRO A 73 -14.06 -1.63 -2.82
C PRO A 73 -14.79 -2.45 -1.76
N GLU A 74 -15.70 -1.85 -0.98
CA GLU A 74 -16.48 -2.55 0.04
C GLU A 74 -17.54 -3.47 -0.58
N LYS A 75 -18.08 -3.10 -1.75
CA LYS A 75 -19.06 -3.92 -2.47
C LYS A 75 -18.39 -5.05 -3.24
N VAL A 76 -17.23 -4.82 -3.84
CA VAL A 76 -16.62 -5.79 -4.77
C VAL A 76 -15.76 -6.86 -4.09
N LEU A 77 -15.08 -6.55 -2.98
CA LEU A 77 -14.19 -7.50 -2.30
C LEU A 77 -14.89 -8.80 -1.85
N PRO A 78 -16.14 -8.77 -1.32
CA PRO A 78 -16.86 -10.00 -0.97
C PRO A 78 -17.12 -10.94 -2.15
N HIS A 79 -17.09 -10.43 -3.38
CA HIS A 79 -17.34 -11.21 -4.59
C HIS A 79 -16.08 -11.87 -5.16
N PHE A 80 -14.89 -11.61 -4.61
CA PHE A 80 -13.66 -12.24 -5.07
C PHE A 80 -13.59 -13.68 -4.58
N SER A 81 -13.18 -14.61 -5.45
CA SER A 81 -13.08 -16.04 -5.11
C SER A 81 -12.17 -16.32 -3.92
N CYS A 82 -11.10 -15.51 -3.75
CA CYS A 82 -10.17 -15.60 -2.64
C CYS A 82 -10.60 -14.80 -1.38
N HIS A 83 -11.82 -14.24 -1.32
CA HIS A 83 -12.24 -13.39 -0.20
C HIS A 83 -12.13 -14.07 1.16
N ARG A 84 -12.60 -15.32 1.27
CA ARG A 84 -12.51 -16.09 2.53
C ARG A 84 -11.06 -16.30 2.96
N GLU A 85 -10.21 -16.75 2.02
CA GLU A 85 -8.78 -16.97 2.28
C GLU A 85 -8.09 -15.71 2.79
N MET A 86 -8.40 -14.55 2.22
CA MET A 86 -7.85 -13.26 2.66
C MET A 86 -8.32 -12.85 4.06
N LEU A 87 -9.54 -13.20 4.46
CA LEU A 87 -10.01 -12.96 5.83
C LEU A 87 -9.30 -13.88 6.83
N ASP A 88 -9.14 -15.15 6.48
CA ASP A 88 -8.46 -16.15 7.32
C ASP A 88 -6.98 -15.77 7.53
N GLU A 89 -6.28 -15.35 6.47
CA GLU A 89 -4.90 -14.89 6.55
C GLU A 89 -4.74 -13.65 7.45
N LYS A 90 -5.67 -12.69 7.34
CA LYS A 90 -5.66 -11.50 8.21
C LYS A 90 -5.92 -11.84 9.67
N ALA A 91 -6.90 -12.72 9.94
CA ALA A 91 -7.20 -13.18 11.29
C ALA A 91 -5.98 -13.90 11.89
N ALA A 92 -5.34 -14.79 11.13
CA ALA A 92 -4.13 -15.48 11.55
C ALA A 92 -2.96 -14.52 11.81
N ALA A 93 -2.77 -13.50 10.96
CA ALA A 93 -1.75 -12.48 11.16
C ALA A 93 -1.99 -11.64 12.42
N ALA A 94 -3.24 -11.24 12.68
CA ALA A 94 -3.63 -10.49 13.87
C ALA A 94 -3.42 -11.30 15.17
N ALA A 95 -3.76 -12.60 15.15
CA ALA A 95 -3.52 -13.50 16.27
C ALA A 95 -2.03 -13.63 16.60
N LYS A 96 -1.17 -13.80 15.57
CA LYS A 96 0.29 -13.86 15.74
C LYS A 96 0.89 -12.55 16.28
N ALA A 97 0.39 -11.41 15.82
CA ALA A 97 0.83 -10.11 16.31
C ALA A 97 0.51 -9.92 17.81
N SER A 98 -0.65 -10.41 18.25
CA SER A 98 -1.09 -10.31 19.65
C SER A 98 -0.23 -11.17 20.59
N GLN A 99 0.19 -12.37 20.16
CA GLN A 99 1.04 -13.26 20.97
C GLN A 99 2.47 -12.74 21.16
N LYS A 100 2.96 -11.85 20.28
CA LYS A 100 4.32 -11.30 20.36
C LYS A 100 4.45 -10.16 21.39
N GLY A 101 3.33 -9.60 21.85
CA GLY A 101 3.31 -8.51 22.84
C GLY A 101 3.62 -8.92 24.27
N ASP A 102 3.55 -10.21 24.61
CA ASP A 102 3.56 -10.68 26.01
C ASP A 102 4.90 -11.23 26.52
N THR A 103 6.00 -11.14 25.77
CA THR A 103 7.32 -11.61 26.25
C THR A 103 8.22 -10.45 26.66
N TYR A 104 7.99 -9.90 27.86
CA TYR A 104 9.03 -9.22 28.64
C TYR A 104 9.42 -10.13 29.81
N PRO A 105 10.63 -10.72 29.84
CA PRO A 105 11.14 -11.29 31.08
C PRO A 105 11.60 -10.14 31.96
N ARG A 106 10.79 -9.81 32.98
CA ARG A 106 11.29 -9.09 34.14
C ARG A 106 12.16 -10.06 34.93
N SER A 107 13.48 -9.98 34.73
CA SER A 107 14.45 -10.52 35.69
C SER A 107 14.92 -9.37 36.57
N GLU A 108 14.26 -9.23 37.73
CA GLU A 108 14.91 -8.70 38.93
C GLU A 108 16.02 -9.68 39.30
N ALA A 109 17.23 -9.17 39.46
CA ALA A 109 18.28 -9.84 40.20
C ALA A 109 19.08 -8.76 40.92
N ASP A 110 18.84 -8.67 42.22
CA ASP A 110 19.69 -8.01 43.19
C ASP A 110 21.11 -8.60 43.11
N SER A 111 22.11 -7.74 43.06
CA SER A 111 23.41 -8.02 43.69
C SER A 111 24.14 -6.72 44.03
N GLU A 112 24.79 -6.80 45.18
CA GLU A 112 25.31 -5.73 46.02
C GLU A 112 26.59 -5.07 45.47
N GLU A 113 26.75 -3.81 45.88
CA GLU A 113 27.99 -3.14 46.34
C GLU A 113 29.35 -3.57 45.73
N ASN A 114 29.95 -2.68 44.93
CA ASN A 114 31.38 -2.35 45.11
C ASN A 114 31.71 -0.94 44.60
N ASP A 115 32.32 -0.17 45.48
CA ASP A 115 32.78 1.21 45.30
C ASP A 115 34.14 1.22 44.57
N GLY A 116 34.31 2.08 43.56
CA GLY A 116 35.52 2.13 42.74
C GLY A 116 35.57 3.32 41.76
N PRO A 117 36.77 3.80 41.38
CA PRO A 117 37.04 5.23 41.17
C PRO A 117 36.67 5.77 39.78
N LYS A 118 36.13 7.00 39.77
CA LYS A 118 35.80 7.86 38.61
C LYS A 118 36.87 7.90 37.52
N LYS A 119 36.46 7.69 36.26
CA LYS A 119 37.17 8.13 35.05
C LYS A 119 36.27 9.05 34.19
N PRO A 120 36.83 9.97 33.39
CA PRO A 120 36.17 11.22 33.06
C PRO A 120 35.69 11.22 31.60
N PHE A 121 34.55 10.60 31.29
CA PHE A 121 33.77 10.87 30.06
C PHE A 121 32.33 10.37 30.24
N ASP A 122 31.59 11.04 31.13
CA ASP A 122 30.15 10.78 31.30
C ASP A 122 29.34 11.68 30.36
N ALA A 123 28.53 11.05 29.50
CA ALA A 123 27.35 11.69 28.92
C ALA A 123 26.28 11.81 30.03
N PRO A 124 25.52 12.91 30.12
CA PRO A 124 24.58 13.10 31.21
C PRO A 124 23.50 12.00 31.18
N ILE A 125 23.39 11.27 32.30
CA ILE A 125 22.28 10.36 32.59
C ILE A 125 21.02 11.21 32.72
N LEU A 126 20.22 11.28 31.66
CA LEU A 126 18.84 11.76 31.74
C LEU A 126 17.96 10.61 32.26
N SER A 127 17.97 10.44 33.57
CA SER A 127 16.87 9.82 34.30
C SER A 127 15.66 10.76 34.19
N GLY A 128 14.64 10.34 33.44
CA GLY A 128 13.48 11.19 33.20
C GLY A 128 12.41 10.56 32.34
N LYS A 129 11.58 9.72 32.97
CA LYS A 129 10.14 9.53 32.66
C LYS A 129 9.79 9.13 31.21
N SER A 130 9.61 7.83 30.99
CA SER A 130 8.95 7.30 29.79
C SER A 130 7.49 7.78 29.75
N GLN A 131 7.20 8.75 28.88
CA GLN A 131 5.87 8.93 28.30
C GLN A 131 5.89 8.20 26.97
N THR A 132 5.19 7.06 26.96
CA THR A 132 4.93 6.22 25.79
C THR A 132 4.25 7.03 24.70
N VAL A 133 5.00 7.33 23.65
CA VAL A 133 4.46 7.73 22.35
C VAL A 133 4.84 6.62 21.38
N GLU A 134 3.85 5.79 21.02
CA GLU A 134 3.98 4.82 19.95
C GLU A 134 4.19 5.57 18.63
N ASN A 135 5.38 5.44 18.04
CA ASN A 135 5.62 5.90 16.67
C ASN A 135 6.39 4.84 15.89
N LEU A 136 5.60 4.14 15.06
CA LEU A 136 5.82 3.80 13.66
C LEU A 136 7.22 3.36 13.22
N GLY A 137 7.29 2.11 12.77
CA GLY A 137 8.50 1.46 12.28
C GLY A 137 9.12 2.09 11.04
N ASN A 138 10.43 1.88 10.93
CA ASN A 138 11.20 2.10 9.72
C ASN A 138 11.96 0.80 9.41
N VAL A 139 11.43 0.02 8.47
CA VAL A 139 12.00 -1.24 7.98
C VAL A 139 12.34 -1.07 6.49
N LEU A 140 13.63 -1.24 6.19
CA LEU A 140 14.30 -1.60 4.92
C LEU A 140 14.34 -0.58 3.77
N LEU A 141 15.49 0.09 3.64
CA LEU A 141 15.96 0.72 2.40
C LEU A 141 16.59 -0.35 1.48
N GLY A 142 15.76 -0.99 0.66
CA GLY A 142 16.25 -1.81 -0.47
C GLY A 142 16.54 -0.92 -1.67
N VAL A 143 17.81 -0.70 -2.01
CA VAL A 143 18.20 0.00 -3.24
C VAL A 143 18.14 -1.00 -4.40
N VAL A 144 17.23 -0.77 -5.36
CA VAL A 144 17.20 -1.52 -6.62
C VAL A 144 17.87 -0.68 -7.70
N ALA A 145 19.01 -1.13 -8.20
CA ALA A 145 19.65 -0.55 -9.38
C ALA A 145 19.05 -1.18 -10.64
N THR A 146 18.17 -0.45 -11.35
CA THR A 146 17.69 -0.85 -12.67
C THR A 146 18.62 -0.28 -13.74
N THR A 147 19.34 -1.14 -14.47
CA THR A 147 20.09 -0.71 -15.66
C THR A 147 19.12 -0.31 -16.77
N MET A 148 19.23 0.93 -17.26
CA MET A 148 18.47 1.39 -18.41
C MET A 148 19.10 0.85 -19.70
N THR A 149 18.48 -0.16 -20.31
CA THR A 149 18.85 -0.56 -21.67
C THR A 149 18.34 0.48 -22.65
N SER A 150 19.23 1.31 -23.19
CA SER A 150 18.93 2.24 -24.28
C SER A 150 18.75 1.49 -25.60
N GLY A 151 17.51 1.34 -26.06
CA GLY A 151 17.22 0.84 -27.40
C GLY A 151 17.25 1.99 -28.43
N ALA A 152 18.12 1.88 -29.45
CA ALA A 152 18.06 2.76 -30.61
C ALA A 152 17.04 2.18 -31.62
N LEU A 153 16.02 2.95 -31.98
CA LEU A 153 15.10 2.60 -33.08
C LEU A 153 15.83 2.79 -34.41
N TYR A 154 16.09 1.71 -35.15
CA TYR A 154 16.54 1.79 -36.54
C TYR A 154 15.31 1.99 -37.44
N ARG A 155 15.23 3.13 -38.14
CA ARG A 155 14.22 3.35 -39.20
C ARG A 155 14.59 2.51 -40.42
N VAL A 156 13.86 1.43 -40.67
CA VAL A 156 13.87 0.75 -41.98
C VAL A 156 13.05 1.59 -42.94
N ASN A 157 13.72 2.32 -43.83
CA ASN A 157 13.09 3.07 -44.91
C ASN A 157 12.67 2.08 -46.01
N THR A 158 11.43 1.60 -45.96
CA THR A 158 10.85 0.78 -47.03
C THR A 158 10.39 1.66 -48.19
N ASN A 159 11.33 2.24 -48.94
CA ASN A 159 11.08 2.97 -50.18
C ASN A 159 11.79 2.33 -51.38
N SER A 160 11.76 0.99 -51.51
CA SER A 160 12.30 0.32 -52.70
C SER A 160 11.65 -1.03 -52.98
N LEU A 161 10.33 -1.10 -53.15
CA LEU A 161 9.69 -2.18 -53.91
C LEU A 161 8.40 -1.69 -54.63
N ILE A 162 8.47 -0.52 -55.25
CA ILE A 162 7.55 -0.16 -56.34
C ILE A 162 8.37 0.40 -57.49
N GLN A 163 8.81 -0.48 -58.39
CA GLN A 163 8.85 -0.21 -59.83
C GLN A 163 8.35 -1.49 -60.52
N ILE A 164 7.10 -1.55 -60.94
CA ILE A 164 6.47 -0.99 -62.16
C ILE A 164 6.38 -2.09 -63.24
N ASN A 165 5.17 -2.19 -63.77
CA ASN A 165 4.70 -2.92 -64.94
C ASN A 165 5.46 -2.57 -66.22
#